data_AF-A0A2I1GTH5-F1
#
_entry.id   AF-A0A2I1GTH5-F1
#
_cell.length_a   1.000
_cell.length_b   1.000
_cell.length_c   1.000
_cell.angle_alpha   90.00
_cell.angle_beta   90.00
_cell.angle_gamma   90.00
#
_symmetry.space_group_name_H-M   'P 1'
#
loop_
_entity.id
_entity.type
_entity.pdbx_description
1 polymer ?
#
loop_
_entity_poly.entity_id
_entity_poly.type
_entity_poly.pdbx_seq_one_letter_code
_entity_poly.pdbx_strand_id
1 'polypeptide(L)' 'MCKERCQSQSGNKVVDDFIGTTQTDRARKMEFVPYGRFKDTKLITEGGFSKIYNTTWIDGPISDWDDEIKMYKRFGETI' A
#
# COMPACT_ATOMS: atom_id res chain seq x y z
N MET A 1 7.90 -12.78 -10.74
CA MET A 1 8.76 -12.39 -9.60
C MET A 1 9.39 -11.04 -9.94
N CYS A 2 8.97 -9.96 -9.29
CA CYS A 2 9.56 -8.65 -9.55
C CYS A 2 10.89 -8.51 -8.81
N LYS A 3 11.98 -8.27 -9.53
CA LYS A 3 13.34 -8.14 -8.98
C LYS A 3 13.87 -6.71 -8.90
N GLU A 4 13.11 -5.71 -9.30
CA GLU A 4 13.43 -4.28 -9.18
C GLU A 4 12.12 -3.54 -8.91
N ARG A 5 12.15 -2.40 -8.19
CA ARG A 5 10.99 -1.60 -7.71
C ARG A 5 9.73 -1.87 -8.55
N CYS A 6 8.93 -2.85 -8.13
CA CYS A 6 7.72 -3.13 -8.88
C CYS A 6 6.74 -2.03 -8.52
N GLN A 7 6.66 -1.04 -9.41
CA GLN A 7 5.52 -0.14 -9.41
C GLN A 7 4.29 -1.02 -9.60
N SER A 8 3.52 -1.15 -8.54
CA SER A 8 2.20 -1.73 -8.60
C SER A 8 1.35 -0.86 -9.53
N GLN A 9 1.26 -1.25 -10.81
CA GLN A 9 0.34 -0.61 -11.73
C GLN A 9 -1.07 -1.03 -11.34
N SER A 10 -1.89 -0.04 -10.99
CA SER A 10 -3.29 -0.22 -10.67
C SER A 10 -4.14 -0.51 -11.91
N GLY A 11 -3.60 -0.25 -13.11
CA GLY A 11 -4.34 -0.31 -14.37
C GLY A 11 -5.14 0.96 -14.67
N ASN A 12 -5.03 1.98 -13.82
CA ASN A 12 -5.59 3.30 -14.05
C ASN A 12 -4.45 4.32 -14.21
N LYS A 13 -4.33 4.88 -15.41
CA LYS A 13 -3.25 5.80 -15.77
C LYS A 13 -3.13 7.00 -14.81
N VAL A 14 -4.24 7.58 -14.38
CA VAL A 14 -4.23 8.75 -13.47
C VAL A 14 -3.67 8.37 -12.10
N VAL A 15 -4.06 7.20 -11.60
CA VAL A 15 -3.57 6.67 -10.31
C VAL A 15 -2.10 6.28 -10.42
N ASP A 16 -1.72 5.63 -11.52
CA ASP A 16 -0.35 5.18 -11.76
C ASP A 16 0.61 6.37 -11.89
N ASP A 17 0.22 7.42 -12.61
CA ASP A 17 0.97 8.67 -12.72
C ASP A 17 1.12 9.33 -11.34
N PHE A 18 0.05 9.39 -10.54
CA PHE A 18 0.09 9.92 -9.18
C PHE A 18 1.06 9.13 -8.28
N ILE A 19 0.98 7.80 -8.25
CA ILE A 19 1.91 6.94 -7.51
C ILE A 19 3.35 7.22 -7.92
N GLY A 20 3.61 7.32 -9.23
CA GLY A 20 4.93 7.65 -9.77
C GLY A 20 5.48 8.99 -9.25
N THR A 21 4.65 10.03 -9.21
CA THR A 21 5.07 11.34 -8.67
C THR A 21 5.43 11.30 -7.19
N THR A 22 4.70 10.56 -6.37
CA THR A 22 4.95 10.50 -4.92
C THR A 22 6.20 9.70 -4.55
N GLN A 23 6.57 8.69 -5.35
CA GLN A 23 7.75 7.85 -5.08
C GLN A 23 9.07 8.50 -5.53
N THR A 24 9.01 9.55 -6.34
CA THR A 24 10.20 10.34 -6.74
C THR A 24 10.55 11.41 -5.72
N ASP A 25 9.59 11.84 -4.90
CA ASP A 25 9.82 12.75 -3.77
C ASP A 25 10.51 12.01 -2.61
N ARG A 26 11.78 12.35 -2.35
CA ARG A 26 12.62 11.71 -1.34
C ARG A 26 12.11 11.95 0.10
N ALA A 27 11.28 12.96 0.31
CA ALA A 27 10.85 13.38 1.65
C ALA A 27 9.58 12.66 2.13
N ARG A 28 8.75 12.12 1.23
CA ARG A 28 7.43 11.54 1.58
C ARG A 28 7.09 10.37 0.66
N LYS A 29 7.61 9.19 1.00
CA LYS A 29 7.25 7.95 0.30
C LYS A 29 5.83 7.55 0.71
N MET A 30 4.84 7.88 -0.11
CA MET A 30 3.51 7.27 0.03
C MET A 30 3.60 5.78 -0.31
N GLU A 31 2.96 4.96 0.51
CA GLU A 31 2.85 3.53 0.26
C GLU A 31 1.53 3.22 -0.44
N PHE A 32 1.62 2.55 -1.60
CA PHE A 32 0.44 2.04 -2.28
C PHE A 32 0.08 0.66 -1.72
N VAL A 33 -1.15 0.52 -1.23
CA VAL A 33 -1.68 -0.72 -0.67
C VAL A 33 -2.81 -1.24 -1.54
N PRO A 34 -2.65 -2.41 -2.20
CA PRO A 34 -3.72 -3.03 -2.96
C PRO A 34 -4.92 -3.35 -2.08
N TYR A 35 -6.13 -3.13 -2.58
CA TYR A 35 -7.37 -3.33 -1.80
C TYR A 35 -7.49 -4.75 -1.20
N GLY A 36 -6.99 -5.77 -1.89
CA GLY A 36 -7.00 -7.16 -1.41
C GLY A 36 -6.10 -7.43 -0.19
N ARG A 37 -5.34 -6.44 0.30
CA ARG A 37 -4.53 -6.53 1.53
C ARG A 37 -5.27 -6.05 2.78
N PHE A 38 -6.54 -5.68 2.62
CA PHE A 38 -7.44 -5.31 3.69
C PHE A 38 -8.37 -6.47 4.01
N LYS A 39 -8.52 -6.81 5.29
CA LYS A 39 -9.44 -7.83 5.81
C LYS A 39 -10.39 -7.25 6.85
N ASP A 40 -11.41 -8.03 7.22
CA ASP A 40 -12.36 -7.66 8.27
C ASP A 40 -13.03 -6.29 8.03
N THR A 41 -13.31 -5.98 6.76
CA THR A 41 -13.84 -4.68 6.33
C THR A 41 -15.26 -4.47 6.83
N LYS A 42 -15.45 -3.49 7.72
CA LYS A 42 -16.73 -3.13 8.33
C LYS A 42 -17.08 -1.68 8.00
N LEU A 43 -18.28 -1.44 7.46
CA LEU A 43 -18.78 -0.08 7.26
C LEU A 43 -18.98 0.61 8.62
N ILE A 44 -18.35 1.77 8.79
CA ILE A 44 -18.52 2.64 9.95
C ILE A 44 -19.69 3.60 9.69
N THR A 45 -19.66 4.28 8.55
CA THR A 45 -20.66 5.28 8.18
C THR A 45 -20.67 5.53 6.67
N GLU A 46 -21.78 6.09 6.20
CA GLU A 46 -22.00 6.48 4.81
C GLU A 46 -22.54 7.91 4.80
N GLY A 47 -21.89 8.78 4.03
CA GLY A 47 -22.35 10.14 3.75
C GLY A 47 -22.78 10.28 2.29
N GLY A 48 -23.18 11.49 1.89
CA GLY A 48 -23.67 11.74 0.52
C GLY A 48 -22.65 11.49 -0.60
N PHE A 49 -21.34 11.46 -0.29
CA PHE A 49 -20.27 11.33 -1.29
C PHE A 49 -19.33 10.15 -1.04
N SER A 50 -19.39 9.50 0.11
CA SER A 50 -18.41 8.47 0.47
C SER A 50 -18.88 7.53 1.57
N LYS A 51 -18.24 6.36 1.61
CA LYS A 51 -18.36 5.34 2.66
C LYS A 51 -17.05 5.24 3.41
N ILE A 52 -17.13 5.19 4.73
CA ILE A 52 -15.97 5.02 5.61
C ILE A 52 -16.00 3.60 6.17
N TYR A 53 -14.91 2.86 5.98
CA TYR A 53 -14.77 1.49 6.45
C TYR A 53 -13.67 1.39 7.50
N ASN A 54 -13.90 0.59 8.53
CA ASN A 54 -12.85 0.04 9.38
C ASN A 54 -12.30 -1.21 8.71
N THR A 55 -10.99 -1.42 8.70
CA THR A 55 -10.37 -2.61 8.14
C THR A 55 -9.02 -2.90 8.77
N THR A 56 -8.61 -4.16 8.78
CA THR A 56 -7.28 -4.59 9.19
C THR A 56 -6.39 -4.70 7.96
N TRP A 57 -5.27 -3.97 7.93
CA TRP A 57 -4.23 -4.15 6.92
C TRP A 57 -3.36 -5.35 7.28
N ILE A 58 -3.41 -6.42 6.48
CA ILE A 58 -2.79 -7.71 6.83
C ILE A 58 -1.28 -7.66 6.83
N ASP A 59 -0.68 -6.99 5.84
CA ASP A 59 0.78 -6.95 5.73
C ASP A 59 1.35 -5.90 6.70
N GLY A 60 0.55 -4.91 7.10
CA GLY A 60 0.98 -3.77 7.90
C GLY A 60 1.95 -2.83 7.15
N PRO A 61 2.29 -1.69 7.77
CA PRO A 61 3.21 -0.73 7.17
C PRO A 61 4.60 -1.31 6.97
N ILE A 62 5.31 -0.82 5.95
CA ILE A 62 6.73 -1.11 5.75
C ILE A 62 7.50 -0.61 6.98
N SER A 63 8.33 -1.49 7.55
CA SER A 63 9.24 -1.15 8.66
C SER A 63 10.62 -0.78 8.16
N ASP A 64 11.22 -1.67 7.36
CA ASP A 64 12.57 -1.51 6.84
C ASP A 64 12.80 -2.30 5.53
N TRP A 65 13.93 -2.08 4.88
CA TRP A 65 14.41 -2.88 3.76
C TRP A 65 15.38 -3.96 4.25
N ASP A 66 15.16 -5.21 3.85
CA ASP A 66 16.09 -6.31 4.10
C ASP A 66 16.98 -6.52 2.86
N ASP A 67 18.27 -6.22 3.01
CA ASP A 67 19.26 -6.34 1.93
C ASP A 67 19.61 -7.78 1.56
N GLU A 68 19.43 -8.75 2.46
CA GLU A 68 19.75 -10.16 2.21
C GLU A 68 18.72 -10.81 1.30
N ILE A 69 17.44 -10.64 1.64
CA ILE A 69 16.32 -11.19 0.85
C ILE A 69 15.85 -10.24 -0.26
N LYS A 70 16.33 -8.99 -0.26
CA LYS A 70 15.94 -7.91 -1.19
C LYS A 70 14.43 -7.66 -1.20
N MET A 71 13.82 -7.57 -0.01
CA MET A 71 12.40 -7.32 0.19
C MET A 71 12.17 -6.35 1.35
N TYR A 72 11.02 -5.66 1.35
CA TYR A 72 10.62 -4.82 2.49
C TYR A 72 10.05 -5.69 3.61
N LYS A 73 10.58 -5.52 4.83
CA LYS A 73 9.97 -6.02 6.07
C LYS A 73 8.73 -5.21 6.39
N ARG A 74 7.76 -5.86 7.03
CA ARG A 74 6.51 -5.20 7.40
C ARG A 74 6.10 -5.51 8.84
N PHE A 75 5.39 -4.59 9.46
CA PHE A 75 4.93 -4.77 10.83
C PHE A 75 3.82 -5.83 11.01
N GLY A 76 3.10 -6.19 9.94
CA GLY A 76 2.06 -7.21 9.98
C GLY A 76 2.57 -8.64 9.78
N GLU A 77 3.86 -8.81 9.47
CA GLU A 77 4.50 -10.12 9.48
C GLU A 77 4.69 -10.57 10.93
N THR A 78 3.75 -11.38 11.42
CA THR A 78 3.93 -12.08 12.70
C THR A 78 5.10 -13.05 12.53
N ILE A 79 6.17 -12.85 13.30
CA ILE A 79 7.31 -13.79 13.42
C ILE A 79 6.81 -15.13 13.96
#